data_AF-A0A8J2TTT3-F1
#
_entry.id   AF-A0A8J2TTT3-F1
#
_cell.length_a   1.000
_cell.length_b   1.000
_cell.length_c   1.000
_cell.angle_alpha   90.00
_cell.angle_beta   90.00
_cell.angle_gamma   90.00
#
_symmetry.space_group_name_H-M   'P 1'
#
loop_
_entity.id
_entity.type
_entity.pdbx_description
1 polymer ?
#
loop_
_entity_poly.entity_id
_entity_poly.type
_entity_poly.pdbx_seq_one_letter_code
_entity_poly.pdbx_strand_id
1 'polypeptide(L)' 'MRKNEAFWAVIIFIAVVLAFVIPYTVLEDTAKWYGSFLFWTILTIIVIIINYFLTKDWGKEG' A
#
# COMPACT_ATOMS: atom_id res chain seq x y z
N MET A 1 -18.16 2.80 11.69
CA MET A 1 -17.11 2.02 11.01
C MET A 1 -16.97 0.69 11.74
N ARG A 2 -17.16 -0.43 11.05
CA ARG A 2 -16.81 -1.75 11.62
C ARG A 2 -15.32 -1.71 11.96
N LYS A 3 -14.91 -2.35 13.07
CA LYS A 3 -13.49 -2.36 13.52
C LYS A 3 -12.51 -2.75 12.40
N ASN A 4 -12.96 -3.60 11.48
CA ASN A 4 -12.18 -4.07 10.33
C ASN A 4 -11.99 -2.97 9.25
N GLU A 5 -12.98 -2.10 9.03
CA GLU A 5 -12.89 -1.00 8.05
C GLU A 5 -11.88 0.05 8.52
N ALA A 6 -11.90 0.39 9.81
CA ALA A 6 -10.94 1.32 10.39
C ALA A 6 -9.51 0.78 10.33
N PHE A 7 -9.33 -0.52 10.55
CA PHE A 7 -8.03 -1.18 10.39
C PHE A 7 -7.50 -1.08 8.96
N TRP A 8 -8.32 -1.41 7.95
CA TRP A 8 -7.93 -1.28 6.55
C TRP A 8 -7.66 0.18 6.14
N ALA A 9 -8.45 1.13 6.63
CA ALA A 9 -8.24 2.55 6.38
C ALA A 9 -6.88 3.03 6.93
N VAL A 10 -6.49 2.59 8.13
CA VAL A 10 -5.17 2.91 8.71
C VAL A 10 -4.04 2.27 7.88
N ILE A 11 -4.18 1.02 7.45
CA ILE A 11 -3.17 0.37 6.59
C ILE A 11 -2.99 1.12 5.27
N ILE A 12 -4.09 1.48 4.60
CA ILE A 12 -4.05 2.24 3.35
C ILE A 12 -3.39 3.60 3.58
N PHE A 13 -3.76 4.29 4.67
CA PHE A 13 -3.17 5.57 5.03
C PHE A 13 -1.65 5.46 5.23
N ILE A 14 -1.17 4.45 5.97
CA ILE A 14 0.26 4.20 6.15
C ILE A 14 0.94 3.90 4.81
N ALA A 15 0.34 3.08 3.95
CA ALA A 15 0.89 2.77 2.63
C ALA A 15 1.03 4.02 1.74
N VAL A 16 0.03 4.90 1.76
CA VAL A 16 0.07 6.19 1.06
C VAL A 16 1.18 7.07 1.62
N VAL A 17 1.26 7.23 2.96
CA VAL A 17 2.33 8.02 3.59
C VAL A 17 3.71 7.47 3.21
N LEU A 18 3.92 6.15 3.25
CA LEU A 18 5.18 5.55 2.84
C LEU A 18 5.50 5.79 1.36
N ALA A 19 4.49 5.77 0.48
CA ALA A 19 4.66 6.09 -0.95
C ALA A 19 5.13 7.53 -1.19
N PHE A 20 4.91 8.46 -0.26
CA PHE A 20 5.42 9.83 -0.32
C PHE A 20 6.66 10.07 0.54
N VAL A 21 6.84 9.37 1.66
CA VAL A 21 8.01 9.60 2.52
C VAL A 21 9.24 8.90 1.93
N ILE A 22 9.14 7.62 1.59
CA ILE A 22 10.29 6.80 1.17
C ILE A 22 10.99 7.37 -0.09
N PRO A 23 10.29 7.71 -1.19
CA PRO A 23 10.96 8.23 -2.39
C PRO A 23 11.59 9.61 -2.19
N TYR A 24 10.99 10.45 -1.33
CA TYR A 24 11.40 11.85 -1.17
C TYR A 24 12.27 12.11 0.07
N THR A 25 12.66 11.06 0.81
CA THR A 25 13.55 11.19 1.98
C THR A 25 14.63 10.12 2.01
N VAL A 26 14.26 8.84 1.86
CA VAL A 26 15.19 7.70 2.02
C VAL A 26 15.88 7.35 0.71
N LEU A 27 15.13 7.39 -0.40
CA LEU A 27 15.66 7.11 -1.73
C LEU A 27 16.18 8.36 -2.44
N GLU A 28 16.14 9.54 -1.80
CA GLU A 28 16.56 10.83 -2.38
C GLU A 28 18.02 10.78 -2.86
N ASP A 29 18.94 10.30 -2.01
CA ASP A 29 20.36 10.11 -2.36
C ASP A 29 20.62 8.84 -3.16
N THR A 30 19.64 7.93 -3.22
CA THR A 30 19.76 6.69 -3.99
C THR A 30 19.29 6.95 -5.41
N ALA A 31 20.09 7.68 -6.19
CA ALA A 31 19.92 7.88 -7.64
C ALA A 31 20.06 6.57 -8.47
N LYS A 32 19.81 5.39 -7.86
CA LYS A 32 19.84 4.08 -8.49
C LYS A 32 18.40 3.61 -8.69
N TRP A 33 17.97 3.63 -9.94
CA TRP A 33 16.67 3.13 -10.43
C TRP A 33 16.22 1.80 -9.80
N TYR A 34 17.15 0.89 -9.51
CA TYR A 34 16.86 -0.41 -8.89
C TYR A 34 16.23 -0.31 -7.49
N GLY A 35 16.63 0.66 -6.66
CA GLY A 35 16.08 0.84 -5.31
C GLY A 35 14.62 1.30 -5.35
N SER A 36 14.34 2.33 -6.17
CA SER A 36 12.97 2.76 -6.43
C SER A 36 12.13 1.65 -7.06
N PHE A 37 12.65 0.92 -8.05
CA PHE A 37 11.89 -0.13 -8.73
C PHE A 37 11.44 -1.24 -7.77
N LEU A 38 12.32 -1.72 -6.90
CA LEU A 38 11.97 -2.73 -5.88
C LEU A 38 10.93 -2.19 -4.89
N PHE A 39 11.11 -0.95 -4.41
CA PHE A 39 10.16 -0.32 -3.50
C PHE A 39 8.77 -0.20 -4.12
N TRP A 40 8.68 0.34 -5.33
CA TRP A 40 7.42 0.51 -6.06
C TRP A 40 6.75 -0.85 -6.38
N THR A 41 7.54 -1.87 -6.69
CA THR A 41 7.02 -3.23 -6.93
C THR A 41 6.38 -3.80 -5.66
N ILE A 42 7.08 -3.73 -4.52
CA ILE A 42 6.56 -4.21 -3.23
C ILE A 42 5.31 -3.44 -2.84
N LEU A 43 5.33 -2.12 -2.97
CA LEU A 43 4.20 -1.26 -2.62
C LEU A 43 2.96 -1.59 -3.48
N THR A 44 3.16 -1.83 -4.77
CA THR A 44 2.08 -2.26 -5.69
C THR A 44 1.49 -3.60 -5.27
N ILE A 45 2.33 -4.60 -4.94
CA ILE A 45 1.87 -5.91 -4.47
C ILE A 45 1.03 -5.78 -3.19
N ILE A 46 1.48 -4.95 -2.23
CA ILE A 46 0.74 -4.69 -0.98
C ILE A 46 -0.65 -4.12 -1.29
N VAL A 47 -0.74 -3.13 -2.19
CA VAL A 47 -2.01 -2.51 -2.59
C VAL A 47 -2.95 -3.53 -3.26
N ILE A 48 -2.43 -4.42 -4.11
CA ILE A 48 -3.22 -5.48 -4.75
C ILE A 48 -3.77 -6.44 -3.69
N ILE A 49 -2.95 -6.88 -2.73
CA ILE A 49 -3.37 -7.79 -1.67
C ILE A 49 -4.47 -7.15 -0.82
N ILE A 50 -4.30 -5.89 -0.41
CA ILE A 50 -5.31 -5.15 0.34
C ILE A 50 -6.62 -5.09 -0.44
N ASN A 51 -6.57 -4.71 -1.72
CA ASN A 51 -7.77 -4.65 -2.57
C ASN A 51 -8.44 -6.00 -2.73
N TYR A 52 -7.66 -7.08 -2.91
CA TYR A 52 -8.20 -8.43 -2.97
C TYR A 52 -8.95 -8.80 -1.69
N PHE A 53 -8.37 -8.56 -0.51
CA PHE A 53 -9.04 -8.85 0.76
C PHE A 53 -10.27 -7.97 1.01
N LEU A 54 -10.25 -6.71 0.55
CA LEU A 54 -11.40 -5.81 0.67
C LEU A 54 -12.54 -6.24 -0.26
N THR A 55 -12.19 -6.66 -1.49
CA THR A 55 -13.15 -6.95 -2.57
C THR A 55 -13.64 -8.39 -2.56
N LYS A 56 -12.89 -9.35 -2.00
CA LYS A 56 -13.28 -10.79 -2.02
C LYS A 56 -14.62 -11.06 -1.35
N ASP A 57 -15.03 -10.20 -0.43
CA ASP A 57 -16.29 -10.35 0.32
C ASP A 57 -17.40 -9.44 -0.24
N TRP A 58 -17.08 -8.55 -1.19
CA TRP A 58 -18.09 -7.85 -2.00
C TRP A 58 -18.78 -8.86 -2.93
N GLY A 59 -20.04 -9.15 -2.63
CA GLY A 59 -20.87 -10.09 -3.40
C GLY A 59 -21.12 -11.45 -2.75
N LYS A 60 -20.61 -11.72 -1.54
CA LYS A 60 -20.99 -12.93 -0.76
C LYS A 60 -22.31 -12.78 0.02
N GLU A 61 -23.03 -11.67 -0.16
CA GLU A 61 -24.36 -11.42 0.41
C GLU A 61 -25.48 -11.70 -0.61
N GLY A 62 -25.26 -12.62 -1.56
CA GLY A 62 -26.26 -13.09 -2.54
C GLY A 62 -26.95 -14.37 -2.09
#